data_AF-A0A7K2BZB9-F1
#
_entry.id   AF-A0A7K2BZB9-F1
#
_cell.length_a   1.000
_cell.length_b   1.000
_cell.length_c   1.000
_cell.angle_alpha   90.00
_cell.angle_beta   90.00
_cell.angle_gamma   90.00
#
_symmetry.space_group_name_H-M   'P 1'
#
loop_
_entity.id
_entity.type
_entity.pdbx_description
1 polymer ?
#
loop_
_entity_poly.entity_id
_entity_poly.type
_entity_poly.pdbx_seq_one_letter_code
_entity_poly.pdbx_strand_id
1 'polypeptide(L)' 'MNRRQNLPKGRIRLATVLRSTGEFVRISDVEESLNVSRSTASKLLSRWVSQGWIERVGPGIYTAVSLDLIGVGSVLD' A
#
# COMPACT_ATOMS: atom_id res chain seq x y z
N MET A 1 -6.76 16.16 -21.18
CA MET A 1 -7.20 14.76 -21.31
C MET A 1 -6.95 14.03 -19.99
N ASN A 2 -8.00 13.81 -19.19
CA ASN A 2 -7.92 13.33 -17.81
C ASN A 2 -7.44 11.87 -17.73
N ARG A 3 -6.18 11.66 -17.30
CA ARG A 3 -5.72 10.34 -16.81
C ARG A 3 -6.44 10.03 -15.50
N ARG A 4 -7.67 9.50 -15.59
CA ARG A 4 -8.24 8.66 -14.53
C ARG A 4 -7.35 7.41 -14.49
N GLN A 5 -6.27 7.49 -13.73
CA GLN A 5 -5.28 6.43 -13.58
C GLN A 5 -6.04 5.19 -13.10
N ASN A 6 -6.19 4.19 -13.97
CA ASN A 6 -6.74 2.90 -13.59
C ASN A 6 -5.67 2.19 -12.76
N LEU A 7 -5.61 2.50 -11.46
CA LEU A 7 -4.65 1.87 -10.57
C LEU A 7 -4.92 0.36 -10.58
N PRO A 8 -3.90 -0.49 -10.80
CA PRO A 8 -4.04 -1.92 -10.63
C PRO A 8 -4.73 -2.24 -9.30
N LYS A 9 -5.68 -3.18 -9.28
CA LYS A 9 -6.49 -3.56 -8.09
C LYS A 9 -5.67 -3.70 -6.80
N GLY A 10 -4.42 -4.14 -6.90
CA GLY A 10 -3.48 -4.20 -5.78
C GLY A 10 -3.09 -2.85 -5.17
N ARG A 11 -2.87 -1.81 -5.99
CA ARG A 11 -2.54 -0.45 -5.53
C ARG A 11 -3.73 0.24 -4.90
N ILE A 12 -4.94 0.00 -5.41
CA ILE A 12 -6.18 0.49 -4.77
C ILE A 12 -6.32 -0.10 -3.37
N ARG A 13 -6.09 -1.40 -3.23
CA ARG A 13 -6.12 -2.10 -1.93
C ARG A 13 -5.06 -1.55 -0.97
N LEU A 14 -3.82 -1.37 -1.43
CA LEU A 14 -2.76 -0.78 -0.61
C LEU A 14 -3.14 0.62 -0.14
N ALA A 15 -3.62 1.48 -1.05
CA ALA A 15 -4.05 2.83 -0.70
C ALA A 15 -5.21 2.84 0.32
N THR A 16 -6.12 1.86 0.28
CA THR A 16 -7.16 1.69 1.30
C THR A 16 -6.58 1.37 2.67
N VAL A 17 -5.59 0.47 2.75
CA VAL A 17 -4.92 0.12 4.01
C VAL A 17 -4.11 1.30 4.57
N LEU A 18 -3.35 2.00 3.73
CA LEU A 18 -2.53 3.13 4.21
C LEU A 18 -3.39 4.29 4.74
N ARG A 19 -4.58 4.50 4.17
CA ARG A 19 -5.53 5.49 4.69
C ARG A 19 -6.08 5.16 6.08
N SER A 20 -6.10 3.88 6.48
CA SER A 20 -6.58 3.47 7.80
C SER A 20 -5.47 3.34 8.85
N THR A 21 -4.22 3.10 8.45
CA THR A 21 -3.16 2.68 9.41
C THR A 21 -1.97 3.64 9.52
N GLY A 22 -1.94 4.68 8.68
CA GLY A 22 -0.88 5.68 8.70
C GLY A 22 0.43 5.15 8.09
N GLU A 23 1.54 5.32 8.80
CA GLU A 23 2.89 5.02 8.30
C GLU A 23 3.21 3.51 8.32
N PHE A 24 2.72 2.79 9.33
CA PHE A 24 2.99 1.37 9.50
C PHE A 24 1.77 0.52 9.15
N VAL A 25 2.04 -0.64 8.55
CA VAL A 25 1.05 -1.64 8.18
C VAL A 25 1.42 -2.97 8.85
N ARG A 26 0.46 -3.58 9.52
CA ARG A 26 0.50 -4.93 10.08
C ARG A 26 -0.42 -5.86 9.29
N ILE A 27 -0.40 -7.14 9.63
CA ILE A 27 -1.33 -8.11 9.01
C ILE A 27 -2.77 -7.81 9.41
N SER A 28 -3.03 -7.52 10.69
CA SER A 28 -4.36 -7.17 11.23
C SER A 28 -4.97 -5.97 10.51
N ASP A 29 -4.14 -4.97 10.22
CA ASP A 29 -4.51 -3.75 9.50
C ASP A 29 -5.08 -4.07 8.11
N VAL A 30 -4.48 -5.04 7.41
CA VAL A 30 -4.95 -5.51 6.10
C VAL A 30 -6.21 -6.36 6.23
N GLU A 31 -6.30 -7.20 7.27
CA GLU A 31 -7.49 -8.00 7.57
C GLU A 31 -8.72 -7.11 7.77
N GLU A 32 -8.60 -6.10 8.64
CA GLU A 32 -9.67 -5.18 8.98
C GLU A 32 -10.03 -4.28 7.80
N SER A 33 -9.04 -3.70 7.11
CA SER A 33 -9.28 -2.73 6.04
C SER A 33 -9.84 -3.34 4.77
N LEU A 34 -9.51 -4.61 4.48
CA LEU A 34 -9.95 -5.31 3.27
C LEU A 34 -10.99 -6.39 3.55
N ASN A 35 -11.32 -6.63 4.81
CA ASN A 35 -12.18 -7.72 5.27
C ASN A 35 -11.76 -9.08 4.69
N VAL A 36 -10.50 -9.45 4.89
CA VAL A 36 -9.89 -10.69 4.36
C VAL A 36 -9.27 -11.52 5.48
N SER A 37 -9.13 -12.83 5.26
CA SER A 37 -8.43 -13.70 6.21
C SER A 37 -6.96 -13.31 6.37
N ARG A 38 -6.39 -13.62 7.55
CA ARG A 38 -4.95 -13.54 7.84
C ARG A 38 -4.05 -14.12 6.76
N SER A 39 -4.42 -15.29 6.23
CA SER A 39 -3.64 -15.96 5.19
C SER A 39 -3.61 -15.16 3.88
N THR A 40 -4.73 -14.55 3.52
CA THR A 40 -4.86 -13.67 2.35
C THR A 40 -4.12 -12.36 2.57
N ALA A 41 -4.23 -11.77 3.76
CA ALA A 41 -3.50 -10.56 4.15
C ALA A 41 -1.98 -10.77 4.07
N SER A 42 -1.46 -11.86 4.65
CA SER A 42 -0.03 -12.21 4.56
C SER A 42 0.43 -12.37 3.10
N LYS A 43 -0.35 -13.05 2.25
CA LYS A 43 -0.04 -13.17 0.82
C LYS A 43 -0.02 -11.82 0.11
N LEU A 44 -0.94 -10.92 0.44
CA LEU A 44 -0.96 -9.56 -0.13
C LEU A 44 0.30 -8.78 0.28
N LEU A 45 0.65 -8.81 1.56
CA LEU A 45 1.86 -8.14 2.07
C LEU A 45 3.13 -8.70 1.43
N SER A 46 3.28 -10.03 1.34
CA SER A 46 4.42 -10.63 0.64
C SER A 46 4.50 -10.19 -0.82
N ARG A 47 3.36 -10.12 -1.52
CA ARG A 47 3.34 -9.63 -2.91
C ARG A 47 3.70 -8.16 -3.00
N TRP A 48 3.20 -7.31 -2.11
CA TRP A 48 3.53 -5.89 -2.09
C TRP A 48 5.00 -5.63 -1.79
N VAL A 49 5.62 -6.44 -0.92
CA VAL A 49 7.07 -6.43 -0.70
C VAL A 49 7.81 -6.81 -1.98
N SER A 50 7.45 -7.93 -2.62
CA SER A 50 8.08 -8.35 -3.88
C SER A 50 7.89 -7.34 -5.03
N GLN A 51 6.84 -6.52 -4.96
CA GLN A 51 6.57 -5.44 -5.92
C GLN A 51 7.24 -4.11 -5.55
N GLY A 52 7.92 -4.04 -4.41
CA GLY A 52 8.61 -2.84 -3.93
C GLY A 52 7.66 -1.72 -3.48
N TRP A 53 6.41 -2.05 -3.11
CA TRP A 53 5.43 -1.03 -2.67
C TRP A 53 5.48 -0.77 -1.16
N ILE A 54 5.95 -1.77 -0.42
CA ILE A 54 6.16 -1.70 1.02
C ILE A 54 7.47 -2.42 1.33
N GLU A 55 8.05 -2.11 2.47
CA GLU A 55 9.22 -2.82 3.00
C GLU A 55 8.94 -3.34 4.40
N ARG A 56 9.60 -4.43 4.77
CA ARG A 56 9.45 -5.03 6.10
C ARG A 56 10.49 -4.42 7.04
N VAL A 57 10.04 -3.69 8.04
CA VAL A 57 10.89 -2.99 9.01
C VAL A 57 11.01 -3.72 10.35
N GLY A 58 10.20 -4.75 10.56
CA GLY A 58 10.28 -5.56 11.77
C GLY A 58 9.40 -6.82 11.73
N PRO A 59 9.36 -7.60 12.83
CA PRO A 59 8.49 -8.76 12.95
C PRO A 59 7.00 -8.42 12.74
N GLY A 60 6.48 -8.72 11.54
CA GLY A 60 5.08 -8.47 11.20
C GLY A 60 4.71 -6.99 11.01
N ILE A 61 5.72 -6.12 10.88
CA ILE A 61 5.55 -4.69 10.66
C ILE A 61 6.14 -4.33 9.31
N TYR A 62 5.36 -3.61 8.52
CA TYR A 62 5.71 -3.11 7.21
C TYR A 62 5.54 -1.59 7.21
N THR A 63 6.33 -0.89 6.40
CA THR A 63 6.10 0.53 6.11
C THR A 63 5.87 0.70 4.62
N ALA A 64 5.08 1.70 4.26
CA ALA A 64 5.09 2.15 2.88
C ALA A 64 6.51 2.62 2.57
N VAL A 65 7.17 1.98 1.61
CA VAL A 65 8.30 2.64 0.95
C VAL A 65 7.66 3.90 0.42
N SER A 66 8.13 5.07 0.86
CA SER A 66 7.65 6.34 0.33
C SER A 66 7.70 6.20 -1.17
N LEU A 67 6.52 5.96 -1.76
CA LEU A 67 6.29 6.22 -3.15
C LEU A 67 6.51 7.71 -3.14
N ASP A 68 7.74 8.11 -3.47
CA ASP A 68 7.93 9.38 -4.07
C ASP A 68 6.94 9.33 -5.23
N LEU A 69 5.78 9.94 -4.98
CA LEU A 69 4.77 10.23 -5.97
C LEU A 69 5.44 11.30 -6.83
N ILE A 70 6.54 10.97 -7.49
CA ILE A 70 7.15 11.78 -8.52
C ILE A 70 6.08 11.83 -9.60
N GLY A 71 5.42 12.98 -9.60
CA GLY A 71 4.00 13.12 -9.85
C GLY A 71 3.41 14.33 -9.10
N VAL A 72 4.18 14.94 -8.18
CA VAL A 72 3.93 16.30 -7.68
C VAL A 72 5.12 17.21 -7.99
N GLY A 73 5.43 17.33 -9.27
CA GLY A 73 6.09 18.53 -9.81
C GLY A 73 5.03 19.50 -10.31
N SER A 74 4.13 19.96 -9.45
CA SER A 74 3.48 21.25 -9.67
C SER A 74 4.46 22.32 -9.22
N VAL A 75 5.37 22.70 -10.11
CA VAL A 75 5.90 24.06 -10.14
C VAL A 75 5.22 24.74 -11.32
N LEU A 76 4.66 25.89 -11.00
CA LEU A 76 3.93 26.81 -11.85
C LEU A 76 4.83 27.26 -13.00
N ASP A 77 4.41 27.06 -14.25
CA ASP A 77 4.45 28.04 -15.35
C ASP A 77 3.47 27.63 -16.46
#